data_AF-A0A959V159-F1
#
_entry.id   AF-A0A959V159-F1
#
_cell.length_a   1.000
_cell.length_b   1.000
_cell.length_c   1.000
_cell.angle_alpha   90.00
_cell.angle_beta   90.00
_cell.angle_gamma   90.00
#
_symmetry.space_group_name_H-M   'P 1'
#
loop_
_entity.id
_entity.type
_entity.pdbx_description
1 polymer ?
#
loop_
_entity_poly.entity_id
_entity_poly.type
_entity_poly.pdbx_seq_one_letter_code
_entity_poly.pdbx_strand_id
1 'polypeptide(L)'
;MRRFIQSQTHLAGIVVLVLFGLLYLLIGPVNHLMFRTYALDLGAYTHASWCYGHGILPDRSLFRADTDPMLSDHFDLMLMLWSPLTWVFGEWTLLLVQISAVLFGALGVLRLTRSITGDAVISILAMSAMLGFFGVFTALSFDYHSNVVAAMFLPWWLLAHKQGHKTWSWVFLILMLVAKENMGIWLFAVCLASLALPFLREVRVRTLLFQAALSLMWSLVVIRLIMPWLDSSGEYHLANAFLPKDPMSAGLLDLLMPLIHDVNGAHPLGDRIKLEWYLVIFVSGGWALIRNWPYLVMSLPLIAQKMLHQDPAKWGLFDQYSVEFAVILPLAAFTWIARMPD
;
A
#
# COMPACT_ATOMS: atom_id res chain seq x y z
N MET A 1 14.33 24.39 28.90
CA MET A 1 14.50 22.93 28.72
C MET A 1 13.46 22.31 27.76
N ARG A 2 12.15 22.35 28.03
CA ARG A 2 11.12 21.73 27.14
C ARG A 2 11.12 22.25 25.68
N ARG A 3 11.23 23.57 25.46
CA ARG A 3 11.32 24.16 24.09
C ARG A 3 12.59 23.75 23.35
N PHE A 4 13.71 23.61 24.06
CA PHE A 4 14.98 23.14 23.48
C PHE A 4 14.88 21.68 23.05
N ILE A 5 14.38 20.80 23.93
CA ILE A 5 14.14 19.38 23.63
C ILE A 5 13.16 19.23 22.44
N GLN A 6 12.07 20.01 22.41
CA GLN A 6 11.15 20.03 21.26
C GLN A 6 11.86 20.44 19.97
N SER A 7 12.66 21.50 19.96
CA SER A 7 13.39 21.94 18.77
C SER A 7 14.37 20.86 18.25
N GLN A 8 15.06 20.16 19.16
CA GLN A 8 15.98 19.09 18.80
C GLN A 8 15.25 17.89 18.18
N THR A 9 14.08 17.52 18.71
CA THR A 9 13.27 16.43 18.14
C THR A 9 12.69 16.77 16.77
N HIS A 10 12.30 18.02 16.54
CA HIS A 10 11.87 18.48 15.22
C HIS A 10 13.01 18.41 14.20
N LEU A 11 14.20 18.89 14.58
CA LEU A 11 15.38 18.81 13.73
C LEU A 11 15.74 17.36 13.41
N ALA A 12 15.75 16.47 14.41
CA ALA A 12 16.04 15.05 14.21
C ALA A 12 15.06 14.39 13.22
N GLY A 13 13.76 14.65 13.33
CA GLY A 13 12.78 14.14 12.38
C GLY A 13 13.01 14.62 10.94
N ILE A 14 13.37 15.90 10.76
CA ILE A 14 13.71 16.45 9.45
C ILE A 14 14.98 15.79 8.89
N VAL A 15 16.02 15.64 9.71
CA VAL A 15 17.27 14.98 9.31
C VAL A 15 17.02 13.57 8.82
N VAL A 16 16.19 12.79 9.52
CA VAL A 16 15.81 11.43 9.09
C VAL A 16 15.10 11.46 7.74
N LEU A 17 14.11 12.34 7.55
CA LEU A 17 13.39 12.44 6.27
C LEU A 17 14.30 12.84 5.11
N VAL A 18 15.20 13.80 5.32
CA VAL A 18 16.16 14.23 4.29
C VAL A 18 17.11 13.09 3.96
N LEU A 19 17.65 12.40 4.96
CA LEU A 19 18.57 11.28 4.76
C LEU A 19 17.91 10.15 3.95
N PHE A 20 16.70 9.74 4.32
CA PHE A 20 15.97 8.71 3.57
C PHE A 20 15.52 9.21 2.19
N GLY A 21 15.10 10.47 2.07
CA GLY A 21 14.74 11.05 0.77
C GLY A 21 15.91 11.05 -0.22
N LEU A 22 17.11 11.44 0.24
CA LEU A 22 18.33 11.34 -0.55
C LEU A 22 18.66 9.89 -0.91
N LEU A 23 18.53 8.98 0.06
CA LEU A 23 18.78 7.56 -0.18
C LEU A 23 17.81 6.97 -1.23
N TYR A 24 16.52 7.33 -1.18
CA TYR A 24 15.52 6.85 -2.14
C TYR A 24 15.72 7.40 -3.56
N LEU A 25 16.20 8.64 -3.67
CA LEU A 25 16.59 9.21 -4.97
C LEU A 25 17.75 8.43 -5.64
N LEU A 26 18.54 7.70 -4.85
CA LEU A 26 19.61 6.84 -5.35
C LEU A 26 19.12 5.44 -5.79
N ILE A 27 17.82 5.16 -5.70
CA ILE A 27 17.24 3.86 -6.06
C ILE A 27 16.52 3.96 -7.42
N GLY A 28 15.21 4.24 -7.43
CA GLY A 28 14.38 4.24 -8.64
C GLY A 28 14.92 5.15 -9.74
N PRO A 29 15.28 6.42 -9.46
CA PRO A 29 15.84 7.30 -10.47
C PRO A 29 17.17 6.79 -11.05
N VAL A 30 18.06 6.22 -10.23
CA VAL A 30 19.32 5.64 -10.72
C VAL A 30 19.06 4.39 -11.54
N ASN A 31 18.11 3.54 -11.14
CA ASN A 31 17.67 2.40 -11.95
C ASN A 31 17.16 2.88 -13.32
N HIS A 32 16.39 3.97 -13.37
CA HIS A 32 15.91 4.55 -14.62
C HIS A 32 17.05 5.07 -15.51
N LEU A 33 18.00 5.82 -14.94
CA LEU A 33 19.20 6.29 -15.65
C LEU A 33 20.05 5.15 -16.22
N MET A 34 20.06 4.00 -15.53
CA MET A 34 20.82 2.81 -15.92
C MET A 34 20.02 1.84 -16.79
N PHE A 35 18.84 2.26 -17.28
CA PHE A 35 17.93 1.44 -18.09
C PHE A 35 17.53 0.10 -17.41
N ARG A 36 17.31 0.14 -16.10
CA ARG A 36 16.88 -0.99 -15.26
C ARG A 36 15.40 -0.93 -14.83
N THR A 37 14.65 0.03 -15.36
CA THR A 37 13.18 0.12 -15.21
C THR A 37 12.49 -0.58 -16.39
N TYR A 38 11.29 -1.10 -16.20
CA TYR A 38 10.62 -1.95 -17.17
C TYR A 38 9.62 -1.20 -18.04
N ALA A 39 9.48 -1.66 -19.28
CA ALA A 39 8.54 -1.08 -20.23
C ALA A 39 7.08 -1.40 -19.86
N LEU A 40 6.82 -2.59 -19.29
CA LEU A 40 5.48 -3.05 -18.95
C LEU A 40 4.88 -2.24 -17.80
N ASP A 41 5.63 -2.02 -16.73
CA ASP A 41 5.15 -1.31 -15.55
C ASP A 41 5.39 0.21 -15.71
N LEU A 42 6.64 0.68 -15.59
CA LEU A 42 6.91 2.13 -15.64
C LEU A 42 6.63 2.73 -17.01
N GLY A 43 7.01 2.06 -18.10
CA GLY A 43 6.83 2.57 -19.47
C GLY A 43 5.37 2.78 -19.82
N ALA A 44 4.53 1.75 -19.64
CA ALA A 44 3.09 1.83 -19.91
C ALA A 44 2.39 2.87 -19.03
N TYR A 45 2.71 2.92 -17.74
CA TYR A 45 2.12 3.90 -16.82
C TYR A 45 2.57 5.33 -17.15
N THR A 46 3.82 5.53 -17.56
CA THR A 46 4.33 6.85 -17.97
C THR A 46 3.63 7.32 -19.24
N HIS A 47 3.48 6.44 -20.24
CA HIS A 47 2.73 6.74 -21.45
C HIS A 47 1.26 7.10 -21.14
N ALA A 48 0.60 6.29 -20.32
CA ALA A 48 -0.78 6.55 -19.94
C ALA A 48 -0.94 7.85 -19.14
N SER A 49 -0.01 8.14 -18.22
CA SER A 49 0.03 9.40 -17.49
C SER A 49 0.19 10.58 -18.45
N TRP A 50 1.05 10.46 -19.46
CA TRP A 50 1.20 11.46 -20.50
C TRP A 50 -0.11 11.65 -21.29
N CYS A 51 -0.76 10.57 -21.73
CA CYS A 51 -2.05 10.63 -22.44
C CYS A 51 -3.12 11.36 -21.62
N TYR A 52 -3.31 10.98 -20.35
CA TYR A 52 -4.26 11.63 -19.46
C TYR A 52 -3.97 13.12 -19.28
N GLY A 53 -2.68 13.50 -19.18
CA GLY A 53 -2.26 14.88 -19.07
C GLY A 53 -2.59 15.72 -20.31
N HIS A 54 -2.82 15.07 -21.46
CA HIS A 54 -3.21 15.70 -22.73
C HIS A 54 -4.69 15.47 -23.09
N GLY A 55 -5.49 14.91 -22.17
CA GLY A 55 -6.91 14.62 -22.41
C GLY A 55 -7.16 13.45 -23.38
N ILE A 56 -6.17 12.58 -23.56
CA ILE A 56 -6.24 11.38 -24.39
C ILE A 56 -6.50 10.19 -23.48
N LEU A 57 -7.45 9.31 -23.87
CA LEU A 57 -7.68 8.04 -23.19
C LEU A 57 -6.64 7.01 -23.67
N PRO A 58 -5.74 6.51 -22.81
CA PRO A 58 -4.76 5.51 -23.21
C PRO A 58 -5.40 4.12 -23.35
N ASP A 59 -4.89 3.35 -24.29
CA ASP A 59 -5.21 1.94 -24.48
C ASP A 59 -4.04 1.04 -24.02
N ARG A 60 -4.26 -0.28 -24.07
CA ARG A 60 -3.28 -1.30 -23.69
C ARG A 60 -2.42 -1.84 -24.86
N SER A 61 -2.41 -1.16 -26.02
CA SER A 61 -1.71 -1.63 -27.22
C SER A 61 -0.18 -1.71 -27.08
N LEU A 62 0.38 -1.06 -26.06
CA LEU A 62 1.80 -1.14 -25.73
C LEU A 62 2.25 -2.53 -25.28
N PHE A 63 1.34 -3.34 -24.72
CA PHE A 63 1.68 -4.65 -24.16
C PHE A 63 0.65 -5.74 -24.45
N ARG A 64 -0.46 -5.41 -25.11
CA ARG A 64 -1.44 -6.36 -25.64
C ARG A 64 -1.76 -6.07 -27.10
N ALA A 65 -2.33 -7.08 -27.78
CA ALA A 65 -2.67 -6.99 -29.20
C ALA A 65 -3.98 -6.21 -29.45
N ASP A 66 -4.79 -5.96 -28.43
CA ASP A 66 -6.03 -5.21 -28.50
C ASP A 66 -5.86 -3.76 -28.03
N THR A 67 -6.87 -2.95 -28.30
CA THR A 67 -6.88 -1.50 -28.05
C THR A 67 -7.91 -1.11 -27.00
N ASP A 68 -8.22 -2.02 -26.07
CA ASP A 68 -9.12 -1.70 -24.97
C ASP A 68 -8.49 -0.63 -24.06
N PRO A 69 -9.31 0.19 -23.36
CA PRO A 69 -8.80 1.20 -22.44
C PRO A 69 -7.87 0.58 -21.41
N MET A 70 -6.78 1.26 -21.04
CA MET A 70 -5.82 0.72 -20.06
C MET A 70 -6.48 0.39 -18.70
N LEU A 71 -7.57 1.07 -18.36
CA LEU A 71 -8.38 0.83 -17.17
C LEU A 71 -9.05 -0.56 -17.11
N SER A 72 -9.13 -1.27 -18.25
CA SER A 72 -9.66 -2.64 -18.29
C SER A 72 -8.70 -3.67 -17.68
N ASP A 73 -7.39 -3.38 -17.69
CA ASP A 73 -6.34 -4.25 -17.14
C ASP A 73 -6.08 -3.93 -15.66
N HIS A 74 -5.85 -2.65 -15.35
CA HIS A 74 -5.77 -2.13 -13.98
C HIS A 74 -6.58 -0.86 -13.84
N PHE A 75 -7.53 -0.85 -12.89
CA PHE A 75 -8.40 0.29 -12.69
C PHE A 75 -7.75 1.28 -11.72
N ASP A 76 -6.79 2.04 -12.25
CA ASP A 76 -6.03 3.07 -11.53
C ASP A 76 -6.41 4.46 -12.04
N LEU A 77 -7.30 5.13 -11.31
CA LEU A 77 -7.67 6.51 -11.59
C LEU A 77 -6.73 7.51 -10.91
N MET A 78 -5.90 7.06 -9.97
CA MET A 78 -4.93 7.94 -9.31
C MET A 78 -3.85 8.39 -10.29
N LEU A 79 -3.52 7.56 -11.29
CA LEU A 79 -2.64 7.95 -12.39
C LEU A 79 -3.11 9.22 -13.12
N MET A 80 -4.43 9.40 -13.29
CA MET A 80 -5.00 10.60 -13.89
C MET A 80 -4.75 11.85 -13.03
N LEU A 81 -4.77 11.71 -11.70
CA LEU A 81 -4.52 12.83 -10.77
C LEU A 81 -3.07 13.32 -10.86
N TRP A 82 -2.13 12.41 -11.08
CA TRP A 82 -0.71 12.75 -11.22
C TRP A 82 -0.33 13.17 -12.64
N SER A 83 -1.16 12.87 -13.63
CA SER A 83 -0.89 13.16 -15.04
C SER A 83 -0.47 14.60 -15.35
N PRO A 84 -0.98 15.67 -14.71
CA PRO A 84 -0.51 17.02 -15.02
C PRO A 84 0.95 17.27 -14.65
N LEU A 85 1.51 16.47 -13.72
CA LEU A 85 2.91 16.58 -13.33
C LEU A 85 3.88 16.13 -14.44
N THR A 86 3.40 15.35 -15.43
CA THR A 86 4.17 14.97 -16.61
C THR A 86 4.64 16.17 -17.44
N TRP A 87 3.94 17.30 -17.35
CA TRP A 87 4.33 18.53 -18.05
C TRP A 87 5.60 19.15 -17.47
N VAL A 88 5.90 18.85 -16.20
CA VAL A 88 7.06 19.42 -15.48
C VAL A 88 8.19 18.40 -15.38
N PHE A 89 7.87 17.15 -15.02
CA PHE A 89 8.88 16.13 -14.73
C PHE A 89 9.02 15.05 -15.81
N GLY A 90 8.16 15.04 -16.84
CA GLY A 90 8.23 14.08 -17.93
C GLY A 90 8.21 12.63 -17.44
N GLU A 91 9.18 11.83 -17.90
CA GLU A 91 9.37 10.42 -17.53
C GLU A 91 9.67 10.19 -16.04
N TRP A 92 10.16 11.21 -15.33
CA TRP A 92 10.52 11.12 -13.91
C TRP A 92 9.32 11.25 -12.98
N THR A 93 8.18 11.72 -13.50
CA THR A 93 6.98 12.06 -12.73
C THR A 93 6.60 11.00 -11.71
N LEU A 94 6.42 9.76 -12.18
CA LEU A 94 5.87 8.70 -11.35
C LEU A 94 6.85 8.24 -10.27
N LEU A 95 8.15 8.17 -10.59
CA LEU A 95 9.20 7.88 -9.62
C LEU A 95 9.24 8.93 -8.50
N LEU A 96 9.17 10.22 -8.86
CA LEU A 96 9.17 11.32 -7.91
C LEU A 96 7.89 11.36 -7.07
N VAL A 97 6.73 11.06 -7.66
CA VAL A 97 5.45 10.94 -6.95
C VAL A 97 5.52 9.81 -5.91
N GLN A 98 6.04 8.64 -6.28
CA GLN A 98 6.15 7.51 -5.36
C GLN A 98 7.07 7.81 -4.17
N ILE A 99 8.25 8.38 -4.42
CA ILE A 99 9.18 8.81 -3.35
C ILE A 99 8.54 9.87 -2.45
N SER A 100 7.89 10.87 -3.06
CA SER A 100 7.20 11.93 -2.31
C SER A 100 6.08 11.39 -1.44
N ALA A 101 5.32 10.41 -1.95
CA ALA A 101 4.27 9.74 -1.20
C ALA A 101 4.84 8.98 0.01
N VAL A 102 5.95 8.26 -0.15
CA VAL A 102 6.62 7.55 0.97
C VAL A 102 7.03 8.52 2.08
N LEU A 103 7.69 9.63 1.71
CA LEU A 103 8.09 10.65 2.67
C LEU A 103 6.88 11.32 3.34
N PHE A 104 5.81 11.56 2.57
CA PHE A 104 4.55 12.08 3.10
C PHE A 104 3.88 11.10 4.07
N GLY A 105 3.87 9.80 3.76
CA GLY A 105 3.36 8.76 4.65
C GLY A 105 4.15 8.66 5.95
N ALA A 106 5.48 8.77 5.87
CA ALA A 106 6.36 8.80 7.04
C ALA A 106 6.06 9.99 7.97
N LEU A 107 5.82 11.17 7.41
CA LEU A 107 5.30 12.33 8.16
C LEU A 107 3.95 12.04 8.81
N GLY A 108 3.07 11.30 8.12
CA GLY A 108 1.81 10.83 8.67
C GLY A 108 2.01 9.92 9.89
N VAL A 109 2.90 8.93 9.80
CA VAL A 109 3.24 8.03 10.91
C VAL A 109 3.83 8.80 12.10
N LEU A 110 4.74 9.74 11.84
CA LEU A 110 5.30 10.63 12.86
C LEU A 110 4.19 11.38 13.61
N ARG A 111 3.30 12.05 12.88
CA ARG A 111 2.21 12.86 13.46
C ARG A 111 1.18 12.00 14.19
N LEU A 112 0.79 10.88 13.60
CA LEU A 112 -0.17 9.96 14.21
C LEU A 112 0.40 9.38 15.51
N THR A 113 1.61 8.84 15.49
CA THR A 113 2.25 8.28 16.68
C THR A 113 2.43 9.34 17.76
N ARG A 114 2.81 10.57 17.40
CA ARG A 114 2.95 11.68 18.34
C ARG A 114 1.63 12.03 19.00
N SER A 115 0.54 12.01 18.23
CA SER A 115 -0.81 12.29 18.74
C SER A 115 -1.37 11.19 19.64
N ILE A 116 -0.88 9.95 19.50
CA ILE A 116 -1.31 8.80 20.30
C ILE A 116 -0.50 8.70 21.59
N THR A 117 0.82 8.85 21.49
CA THR A 117 1.77 8.53 22.57
C THR A 117 2.20 9.76 23.37
N GLY A 118 2.14 10.96 22.76
CA GLY A 118 2.71 12.17 23.38
C GLY A 118 4.24 12.16 23.45
N ASP A 119 4.92 11.16 22.88
CA ASP A 119 6.38 10.97 22.93
C ASP A 119 7.02 11.21 21.55
N ALA A 120 8.06 12.05 21.51
CA ALA A 120 8.66 12.51 20.26
C ALA A 120 9.67 11.49 19.75
N VAL A 121 10.39 10.83 20.67
CA VAL A 121 11.37 9.80 20.34
C VAL A 121 10.63 8.58 19.78
N ILE A 122 9.57 8.11 20.43
CA ILE A 122 8.74 6.99 19.93
C ILE A 122 8.18 7.31 18.54
N SER A 123 7.78 8.55 18.31
CA SER A 123 7.25 8.97 17.01
C SER A 123 8.31 9.00 15.91
N ILE A 124 9.51 9.49 16.22
CA ILE A 124 10.65 9.48 15.29
C ILE A 124 11.09 8.03 15.02
N LEU A 125 11.09 7.16 16.02
CA LEU A 125 11.40 5.74 15.86
C LEU A 125 10.35 5.05 14.98
N ALA A 126 9.06 5.32 15.16
CA ALA A 126 8.00 4.78 14.30
C ALA A 126 8.15 5.23 12.84
N MET A 127 8.43 6.51 12.62
CA MET A 127 8.72 7.06 11.30
C MET A 127 9.97 6.42 10.68
N SER A 128 11.05 6.30 11.46
CA SER A 128 12.31 5.71 11.00
C SER A 128 12.15 4.22 10.68
N ALA A 129 11.35 3.49 11.47
CA ALA A 129 11.05 2.08 11.23
C ALA A 129 10.24 1.89 9.94
N MET A 130 9.29 2.79 9.65
CA MET A 130 8.56 2.79 8.38
C MET A 130 9.53 3.04 7.20
N LEU A 131 10.35 4.09 7.27
CA LEU A 131 11.31 4.42 6.21
C LEU A 131 12.37 3.32 6.03
N GLY A 132 12.81 2.70 7.13
CA GLY A 132 13.76 1.60 7.14
C GLY A 132 13.18 0.25 6.74
N PHE A 133 11.86 0.15 6.53
CA PHE A 133 11.20 -1.13 6.25
C PHE A 133 11.55 -1.64 4.85
N PHE A 134 11.94 -2.91 4.73
CA PHE A 134 12.40 -3.50 3.47
C PHE A 134 11.39 -3.32 2.32
N GLY A 135 10.08 -3.44 2.60
CA GLY A 135 9.04 -3.29 1.59
C GLY A 135 8.98 -1.90 0.94
N VAL A 136 9.52 -0.87 1.60
CA VAL A 136 9.69 0.46 0.99
C VAL A 136 10.85 0.43 -0.01
N PHE A 137 11.97 -0.19 0.36
CA PHE A 137 13.13 -0.30 -0.53
C PHE A 137 12.81 -1.14 -1.76
N THR A 138 12.12 -2.27 -1.59
CA THR A 138 11.76 -3.14 -2.73
C THR A 138 10.77 -2.44 -3.66
N ALA A 139 9.77 -1.74 -3.11
CA ALA A 139 8.84 -0.93 -3.90
C ALA A 139 9.52 0.20 -4.67
N LEU A 140 10.49 0.89 -4.07
CA LEU A 140 11.24 1.98 -4.72
C LEU A 140 12.34 1.49 -5.65
N SER A 141 12.79 0.25 -5.49
CA SER A 141 13.69 -0.43 -6.44
C SER A 141 12.98 -0.95 -7.68
N PHE A 142 11.67 -1.13 -7.56
CA PHE A 142 10.79 -1.48 -8.67
C PHE A 142 10.07 -0.25 -9.23
N ASP A 143 9.31 -0.48 -10.30
CA ASP A 143 8.60 0.54 -11.04
C ASP A 143 7.42 1.12 -10.24
N TYR A 144 6.83 2.23 -10.73
CA TYR A 144 5.75 2.93 -10.05
C TYR A 144 4.50 2.05 -9.88
N HIS A 145 3.92 2.08 -8.67
CA HIS A 145 2.63 1.47 -8.40
C HIS A 145 1.77 2.32 -7.46
N SER A 146 0.53 2.58 -7.86
CA SER A 146 -0.39 3.42 -7.08
C SER A 146 -0.78 2.84 -5.72
N ASN A 147 -0.66 1.52 -5.49
CA ASN A 147 -0.88 0.94 -4.17
C ASN A 147 0.17 1.42 -3.15
N VAL A 148 1.41 1.67 -3.59
CA VAL A 148 2.46 2.29 -2.76
C VAL A 148 1.97 3.63 -2.25
N VAL A 149 1.54 4.51 -3.15
CA VAL A 149 1.06 5.86 -2.81
C VAL A 149 -0.18 5.79 -1.89
N ALA A 150 -1.12 4.90 -2.18
CA ALA A 150 -2.30 4.71 -1.36
C ALA A 150 -1.99 4.23 0.07
N ALA A 151 -1.06 3.29 0.22
CA ALA A 151 -0.62 2.85 1.55
C ALA A 151 -0.12 4.02 2.41
N MET A 152 0.54 5.00 1.79
CA MET A 152 1.08 6.18 2.47
C MET A 152 0.00 7.17 2.94
N PHE A 153 -1.25 7.04 2.47
CA PHE A 153 -2.38 7.84 2.97
C PHE A 153 -3.05 7.24 4.21
N LEU A 154 -2.84 5.96 4.52
CA LEU A 154 -3.41 5.32 5.72
C LEU A 154 -3.12 6.06 7.04
N PRO A 155 -1.88 6.49 7.37
CA PRO A 155 -1.63 7.15 8.64
C PRO A 155 -2.32 8.52 8.70
N TRP A 156 -2.52 9.19 7.56
CA TRP A 156 -3.26 10.44 7.46
C TRP A 156 -4.77 10.24 7.61
N TRP A 157 -5.32 9.17 7.05
CA TRP A 157 -6.70 8.79 7.24
C TRP A 157 -7.01 8.50 8.73
N LEU A 158 -6.14 7.73 9.40
CA LEU A 158 -6.24 7.46 10.85
C LEU A 158 -6.13 8.75 11.67
N LEU A 159 -5.19 9.63 11.32
CA LEU A 159 -4.99 10.91 11.99
C LEU A 159 -6.20 11.83 11.82
N ALA A 160 -6.79 11.88 10.62
CA ALA A 160 -7.97 12.70 10.34
C ALA A 160 -9.17 12.26 11.18
N HIS A 161 -9.40 10.96 11.32
CA HIS A 161 -10.43 10.42 12.23
C HIS A 161 -10.14 10.76 13.69
N LYS A 162 -8.91 10.55 14.14
CA LYS A 162 -8.49 10.89 15.51
C LYS A 162 -8.68 12.37 15.84
N GLN A 163 -8.48 13.27 14.88
CA GLN A 163 -8.65 14.71 15.04
C GLN A 163 -10.08 15.20 14.77
N GLY A 164 -11.01 14.32 14.39
CA GLY A 164 -12.38 14.70 14.03
C GLY A 164 -12.50 15.44 12.70
N HIS A 165 -11.45 15.45 11.86
CA HIS A 165 -11.41 16.09 10.55
C HIS A 165 -12.12 15.24 9.48
N LYS A 166 -13.45 15.30 9.46
CA LYS A 166 -14.30 14.48 8.57
C LYS A 166 -13.99 14.64 7.09
N THR A 167 -13.76 15.86 6.61
CA THR A 167 -13.46 16.10 5.19
C THR A 167 -12.19 15.38 4.78
N TRP A 168 -11.14 15.48 5.59
CA TRP A 168 -9.87 14.84 5.32
C TRP A 168 -9.93 13.31 5.42
N SER A 169 -10.73 12.75 6.33
CA SER A 169 -10.91 11.30 6.36
C SER A 169 -11.60 10.77 5.10
N TRP A 170 -12.51 11.54 4.50
CA TRP A 170 -13.09 11.20 3.20
C TRP A 170 -12.12 11.37 2.04
N VAL A 171 -11.36 12.47 2.01
CA VAL A 171 -10.35 12.72 0.96
C VAL A 171 -9.33 11.59 0.92
N PHE A 172 -8.73 11.23 2.06
CA PHE A 172 -7.73 10.15 2.08
C PHE A 172 -8.34 8.79 1.75
N LEU A 173 -9.58 8.50 2.19
CA LEU A 173 -10.25 7.25 1.82
C LEU A 173 -10.43 7.15 0.29
N ILE A 174 -10.95 8.21 -0.33
CA ILE A 174 -11.19 8.23 -1.78
C ILE A 174 -9.87 8.09 -2.54
N LEU A 175 -8.83 8.83 -2.14
CA LEU A 175 -7.49 8.71 -2.75
C LEU A 175 -6.94 7.28 -2.68
N MET A 176 -7.15 6.57 -1.55
CA MET A 176 -6.74 5.17 -1.44
C MET A 176 -7.60 4.22 -2.28
N LEU A 177 -8.91 4.48 -2.42
CA LEU A 177 -9.82 3.65 -3.24
C LEU A 177 -9.51 3.74 -4.73
N VAL A 178 -9.28 4.95 -5.22
CA VAL A 178 -9.07 5.21 -6.66
C VAL A 178 -7.70 4.76 -7.18
N ALA A 179 -6.81 4.35 -6.27
CA ALA A 179 -5.45 3.92 -6.60
C ALA A 179 -5.37 2.54 -7.25
N LYS A 180 -6.26 1.61 -6.88
CA LYS A 180 -6.31 0.27 -7.47
C LYS A 180 -7.64 -0.42 -7.18
N GLU A 181 -8.09 -1.26 -8.11
CA GLU A 181 -9.37 -1.98 -8.07
C GLU A 181 -9.58 -2.78 -6.77
N ASN A 182 -8.53 -3.37 -6.20
CA ASN A 182 -8.61 -4.25 -5.04
C ASN A 182 -8.34 -3.55 -3.69
N MET A 183 -8.02 -2.25 -3.66
CA MET A 183 -7.74 -1.51 -2.42
C MET A 183 -8.94 -1.44 -1.49
N GLY A 184 -10.15 -1.42 -2.04
CA GLY A 184 -11.38 -1.40 -1.26
C GLY A 184 -11.58 -2.62 -0.37
N ILE A 185 -11.07 -3.80 -0.76
CA ILE A 185 -11.08 -5.02 0.06
C ILE A 185 -10.19 -4.83 1.30
N TRP A 186 -9.01 -4.25 1.13
CA TRP A 186 -8.12 -3.94 2.25
C TRP A 186 -8.72 -2.84 3.15
N LEU A 187 -9.22 -1.77 2.55
CA LEU A 187 -9.81 -0.63 3.28
C LEU A 187 -11.08 -1.02 4.05
N PHE A 188 -11.84 -2.01 3.58
CA PHE A 188 -12.92 -2.61 4.34
C PHE A 188 -12.42 -3.16 5.68
N ALA A 189 -11.36 -3.96 5.67
CA ALA A 189 -10.76 -4.50 6.89
C ALA A 189 -10.14 -3.39 7.76
N VAL A 190 -9.49 -2.38 7.15
CA VAL A 190 -8.97 -1.20 7.86
C VAL A 190 -10.08 -0.47 8.61
N CYS A 191 -11.21 -0.20 7.96
CA CYS A 191 -12.34 0.49 8.57
C CYS A 191 -12.95 -0.31 9.73
N LEU A 192 -13.11 -1.63 9.57
CA LEU A 192 -13.62 -2.51 10.63
C LEU A 192 -12.65 -2.63 11.81
N ALA A 193 -11.36 -2.87 11.54
CA ALA A 193 -10.33 -2.94 12.56
C ALA A 193 -10.21 -1.62 13.36
N SER A 194 -10.45 -0.49 12.69
CA SER A 194 -10.39 0.83 13.33
C SER A 194 -11.44 1.02 14.44
N LEU A 195 -12.54 0.26 14.43
CA LEU A 195 -13.53 0.25 15.52
C LEU A 195 -12.92 -0.22 16.85
N ALA A 196 -11.89 -1.05 16.79
CA ALA A 196 -11.22 -1.60 17.96
C ALA A 196 -9.98 -0.82 18.40
N LEU A 197 -9.59 0.23 17.66
CA LEU A 197 -8.43 1.05 18.02
C LEU A 197 -8.79 2.01 19.17
N PRO A 198 -8.10 1.95 20.33
CA PRO A 198 -8.46 2.76 21.49
C PRO A 198 -8.45 4.26 21.24
N PHE A 199 -7.55 4.76 20.38
CA PHE A 199 -7.44 6.18 20.06
C PHE A 199 -8.51 6.69 19.09
N LEU A 200 -9.39 5.81 18.58
CA LEU A 200 -10.52 6.13 17.70
C LEU A 200 -11.87 5.87 18.36
N ARG A 201 -11.93 5.63 19.68
CA ARG A 201 -13.18 5.32 20.40
C ARG A 201 -14.27 6.40 20.27
N GLU A 202 -13.88 7.65 20.09
CA GLU A 202 -14.81 8.77 19.94
C GLU A 202 -15.33 8.93 18.51
N VAL A 203 -14.75 8.21 17.54
CA VAL A 203 -15.22 8.21 16.16
C VAL A 203 -16.58 7.53 16.10
N ARG A 204 -17.51 8.14 15.34
CA ARG A 204 -18.84 7.55 15.16
C ARG A 204 -18.72 6.22 14.43
N VAL A 205 -19.14 5.14 15.09
CA VAL A 205 -19.21 3.79 14.52
C VAL A 205 -19.89 3.78 13.15
N ARG A 206 -21.01 4.51 13.01
CA ARG A 206 -21.74 4.64 11.73
C ARG A 206 -20.86 5.17 10.59
N THR A 207 -19.93 6.08 10.86
CA THR A 207 -19.02 6.62 9.84
C THR A 207 -18.05 5.54 9.37
N LEU A 208 -17.42 4.81 10.28
CA LEU A 208 -16.48 3.74 9.92
C LEU A 208 -17.17 2.57 9.21
N LEU A 209 -18.37 2.18 9.64
CA LEU A 209 -19.16 1.15 8.95
C LEU A 209 -19.58 1.59 7.54
N PHE A 210 -19.95 2.85 7.36
CA PHE A 210 -20.29 3.37 6.04
C PHE A 210 -19.07 3.43 5.11
N GLN A 211 -17.90 3.86 5.62
CA GLN A 211 -16.65 3.82 4.87
C GLN A 211 -16.22 2.38 4.53
N ALA A 212 -16.42 1.42 5.44
CA ALA A 212 -16.18 0.01 5.18
C ALA A 212 -17.07 -0.51 4.04
N ALA A 213 -18.39 -0.28 4.13
CA ALA A 213 -19.34 -0.70 3.11
C ALA A 213 -19.01 -0.08 1.74
N LEU A 214 -18.74 1.23 1.69
CA LEU A 214 -18.32 1.91 0.47
C LEU A 214 -17.05 1.30 -0.12
N SER A 215 -16.05 1.01 0.71
CA SER A 215 -14.78 0.44 0.26
C SER A 215 -14.97 -0.93 -0.37
N LEU A 216 -15.74 -1.81 0.28
CA LEU A 216 -16.04 -3.12 -0.28
C LEU A 216 -16.86 -3.03 -1.57
N MET A 217 -17.90 -2.17 -1.58
CA MET A 217 -18.72 -1.95 -2.77
C MET A 217 -17.89 -1.42 -3.94
N TRP A 218 -16.96 -0.50 -3.70
CA TRP A 218 -16.05 0.03 -4.73
C TRP A 218 -15.30 -1.10 -5.43
N SER A 219 -14.58 -1.93 -4.68
CA SER A 219 -13.81 -3.02 -5.27
C SER A 219 -14.69 -4.04 -5.97
N LEU A 220 -15.85 -4.40 -5.40
CA LEU A 220 -16.76 -5.34 -6.03
C LEU A 220 -17.32 -4.80 -7.34
N VAL A 221 -17.76 -3.54 -7.37
CA VAL A 221 -18.31 -2.90 -8.58
C VAL A 221 -17.22 -2.75 -9.64
N VAL A 222 -16.03 -2.28 -9.28
CA VAL A 222 -14.94 -2.10 -10.24
C VAL A 222 -14.53 -3.44 -10.85
N ILE A 223 -14.26 -4.45 -10.02
CA ILE A 223 -13.78 -5.77 -10.44
C ILE A 223 -14.85 -6.56 -11.20
N ARG A 224 -16.11 -6.53 -10.77
CA ARG A 224 -17.17 -7.40 -11.31
C ARG A 224 -18.00 -6.76 -12.41
N LEU A 225 -18.06 -5.43 -12.47
CA LEU A 225 -18.94 -4.71 -13.40
C LEU A 225 -18.14 -3.80 -14.32
N ILE A 226 -17.30 -2.91 -13.79
CA ILE A 226 -16.66 -1.86 -14.60
C ILE A 226 -15.55 -2.43 -15.49
N MET A 227 -14.56 -3.13 -14.91
CA MET A 227 -13.44 -3.67 -15.70
C MET A 227 -13.92 -4.69 -16.76
N PRO A 228 -14.82 -5.64 -16.45
CA PRO A 228 -15.35 -6.54 -17.47
C PRO A 228 -16.18 -5.84 -18.56
N TRP A 229 -16.81 -4.71 -18.25
CA TRP A 229 -17.50 -3.90 -19.27
C TRP A 229 -16.52 -3.14 -20.18
N LEU A 230 -15.33 -2.80 -19.68
CA LEU A 230 -14.26 -2.16 -20.45
C LEU A 230 -13.41 -3.14 -21.27
N ASP A 231 -13.45 -4.43 -20.94
CA ASP A 231 -12.66 -5.49 -21.60
C ASP A 231 -13.51 -6.19 -22.67
N SER A 232 -13.22 -5.92 -23.93
CA SER A 232 -13.94 -6.49 -25.07
C SER A 232 -13.56 -7.95 -25.35
N SER A 233 -12.39 -8.38 -24.86
CA SER A 233 -11.86 -9.74 -25.05
C SER A 233 -12.54 -10.79 -24.17
N GLY A 234 -13.12 -10.38 -23.03
CA GLY A 234 -13.66 -11.29 -22.02
C GLY A 234 -12.58 -12.06 -21.24
N GLU A 235 -11.29 -11.78 -21.45
CA GLU A 235 -10.16 -12.42 -20.78
C GLU A 235 -9.80 -11.72 -19.46
N TYR A 236 -10.79 -11.48 -18.60
CA TYR A 236 -10.54 -10.85 -17.32
C TYR A 236 -9.74 -11.77 -16.37
N HIS A 237 -8.42 -11.56 -16.27
CA HIS A 237 -7.50 -12.48 -15.60
C HIS A 237 -7.64 -12.51 -14.06
N LEU A 238 -8.14 -11.45 -13.42
CA LEU A 238 -8.18 -11.39 -11.94
C LEU A 238 -9.10 -12.46 -11.34
N ALA A 239 -10.16 -12.85 -12.06
CA ALA A 239 -11.10 -13.88 -11.60
C ALA A 239 -10.43 -15.25 -11.41
N ASN A 240 -9.35 -15.53 -12.14
CA ASN A 240 -8.63 -16.81 -12.10
C ASN A 240 -7.29 -16.73 -11.37
N ALA A 241 -6.94 -15.58 -10.80
CA ALA A 241 -5.61 -15.31 -10.25
C ALA A 241 -5.39 -15.89 -8.84
N PHE A 242 -6.46 -16.28 -8.13
CA PHE A 242 -6.41 -16.70 -6.73
C PHE A 242 -6.74 -18.18 -6.54
N LEU A 243 -6.31 -18.73 -5.40
CA LEU A 243 -6.54 -20.10 -4.95
C LEU A 243 -7.39 -20.13 -3.67
N PRO A 244 -8.15 -21.21 -3.45
CA PRO A 244 -8.53 -22.21 -4.44
C PRO A 244 -9.46 -21.61 -5.50
N LYS A 245 -9.47 -22.18 -6.71
CA LYS A 245 -10.31 -21.66 -7.82
C LYS A 245 -11.81 -21.71 -7.52
N ASP A 246 -12.23 -22.64 -6.68
CA ASP A 246 -13.60 -22.73 -6.15
C ASP A 246 -13.58 -22.73 -4.61
N PRO A 247 -13.61 -21.55 -3.96
CA PRO A 247 -13.59 -21.44 -2.51
C PRO A 247 -14.87 -21.96 -1.84
N MET A 248 -15.98 -22.06 -2.55
CA MET A 248 -17.27 -22.45 -1.97
C MET A 248 -17.41 -23.97 -1.81
N SER A 249 -16.70 -24.75 -2.63
CA SER A 249 -16.61 -26.20 -2.51
C SER A 249 -15.34 -26.69 -1.79
N ALA A 250 -14.37 -25.81 -1.57
CA ALA A 250 -13.09 -26.12 -0.93
C ALA A 250 -13.26 -26.51 0.55
N GLY A 251 -12.52 -27.54 0.98
CA GLY A 251 -12.39 -27.86 2.41
C GLY A 251 -11.56 -26.80 3.15
N LEU A 252 -11.63 -26.82 4.49
CA LEU A 252 -10.85 -25.90 5.33
C LEU A 252 -9.35 -25.99 5.05
N LEU A 253 -8.82 -27.19 4.85
CA LEU A 253 -7.40 -27.39 4.52
C LEU A 253 -7.05 -26.80 3.15
N ASP A 254 -7.93 -26.92 2.16
CA ASP A 254 -7.70 -26.37 0.82
C ASP A 254 -7.69 -24.83 0.83
N LEU A 255 -8.35 -24.21 1.82
CA LEU A 255 -8.29 -22.77 2.05
C LEU A 255 -7.03 -22.33 2.81
N LEU A 256 -6.59 -23.12 3.80
CA LEU A 256 -5.49 -22.74 4.69
C LEU A 256 -4.12 -23.13 4.17
N MET A 257 -3.97 -24.27 3.50
CA MET A 257 -2.68 -24.76 3.00
C MET A 257 -2.02 -23.77 2.04
N PRO A 258 -2.73 -23.15 1.09
CA PRO A 258 -2.17 -22.10 0.24
C PRO A 258 -1.71 -20.86 0.98
N LEU A 259 -2.17 -20.60 2.20
CA LEU A 259 -1.66 -19.44 2.96
C LEU A 259 -0.23 -19.69 3.45
N ILE A 260 0.15 -20.94 3.71
CA ILE A 260 1.40 -21.29 4.39
C ILE A 260 2.41 -21.93 3.43
N HIS A 261 1.93 -22.76 2.50
CA HIS A 261 2.76 -23.56 1.62
C HIS A 261 2.78 -23.02 0.20
N ASP A 262 3.93 -23.20 -0.45
CA ASP A 262 4.13 -22.89 -1.86
C ASP A 262 3.34 -23.92 -2.69
N VAL A 263 2.31 -23.46 -3.42
CA VAL A 263 1.33 -24.37 -4.06
C VAL A 263 1.83 -24.91 -5.41
N ASN A 264 2.89 -24.34 -5.98
CA ASN A 264 3.35 -24.65 -7.34
C ASN A 264 4.65 -25.46 -7.44
N GLY A 265 5.16 -26.03 -6.34
CA GLY A 265 6.45 -26.73 -6.37
C GLY A 265 7.62 -25.80 -6.79
N ALA A 266 8.79 -26.39 -7.06
CA ALA A 266 10.04 -25.65 -7.28
C ALA A 266 9.91 -24.55 -8.36
N HIS A 267 9.86 -23.29 -7.93
CA HIS A 267 9.94 -22.12 -8.80
C HIS A 267 11.42 -21.73 -8.99
N PRO A 268 11.83 -21.12 -10.12
CA PRO A 268 13.20 -20.63 -10.30
C PRO A 268 13.67 -19.63 -9.24
N LEU A 269 12.71 -18.96 -8.57
CA LEU A 269 12.97 -18.03 -7.45
C LEU A 269 13.33 -18.75 -6.14
N GLY A 270 13.17 -20.08 -6.08
CA GLY A 270 13.48 -20.89 -4.91
C GLY A 270 12.28 -21.67 -4.36
N ASP A 271 12.57 -22.50 -3.37
CA ASP A 271 11.59 -23.19 -2.54
C ASP A 271 11.42 -22.42 -1.22
N ARG A 272 10.22 -22.44 -0.64
CA ARG A 272 9.85 -21.81 0.65
C ARG A 272 9.77 -20.29 0.64
N ILE A 273 9.34 -19.69 -0.46
CA ILE A 273 9.21 -18.25 -0.64
C ILE A 273 8.26 -17.65 0.41
N LYS A 274 7.14 -18.32 0.70
CA LYS A 274 6.19 -17.86 1.72
C LYS A 274 6.80 -17.89 3.12
N LEU A 275 7.54 -18.94 3.46
CA LEU A 275 8.20 -19.04 4.77
C LEU A 275 9.23 -17.93 4.96
N GLU A 276 10.05 -17.66 3.93
CA GLU A 276 10.98 -16.53 3.95
C GLU A 276 10.24 -15.22 4.21
N TRP A 277 9.16 -14.95 3.48
CA TRP A 277 8.35 -13.75 3.67
C TRP A 277 7.82 -13.64 5.11
N TYR A 278 7.26 -14.72 5.67
CA TYR A 278 6.76 -14.72 7.06
C TYR A 278 7.86 -14.45 8.08
N LEU A 279 9.05 -15.04 7.91
CA LEU A 279 10.20 -14.82 8.80
C LEU A 279 10.67 -13.37 8.76
N VAL A 280 10.82 -12.81 7.56
CA VAL A 280 11.24 -11.41 7.40
C VAL A 280 10.21 -10.45 7.96
N ILE A 281 8.92 -10.69 7.72
CA ILE A 281 7.83 -9.89 8.32
C ILE A 281 7.89 -9.98 9.85
N PHE A 282 8.04 -11.18 10.41
CA PHE A 282 8.11 -11.37 11.85
C PHE A 282 9.26 -10.58 12.49
N VAL A 283 10.48 -10.70 11.94
CA VAL A 283 11.67 -9.97 12.42
C VAL A 283 11.53 -8.45 12.21
N SER A 284 10.83 -8.02 11.15
CA SER A 284 10.58 -6.61 10.84
C SER A 284 9.46 -5.97 11.69
N GLY A 285 8.98 -6.66 12.74
CA GLY A 285 7.94 -6.15 13.64
C GLY A 285 6.59 -6.82 13.50
N GLY A 286 6.45 -7.84 12.65
CA GLY A 286 5.24 -8.64 12.48
C GLY A 286 4.73 -9.28 13.78
N TRP A 287 5.61 -9.55 14.74
CA TRP A 287 5.24 -10.00 16.08
C TRP A 287 4.27 -9.03 16.79
N ALA A 288 4.33 -7.73 16.49
CA ALA A 288 3.47 -6.72 17.09
C ALA A 288 2.01 -6.83 16.63
N LEU A 289 1.74 -7.43 15.46
CA LEU A 289 0.38 -7.69 14.99
C LEU A 289 -0.38 -8.60 15.94
N ILE A 290 0.30 -9.60 16.53
CA ILE A 290 -0.29 -10.53 17.50
C ILE A 290 -0.66 -9.79 18.80
N ARG A 291 0.20 -8.85 19.22
CA ARG A 291 -0.04 -8.04 20.42
C ARG A 291 -1.06 -6.93 20.21
N ASN A 292 -1.26 -6.52 18.97
CA ASN A 292 -2.12 -5.41 18.57
C ASN A 292 -3.07 -5.87 17.46
N TRP A 293 -4.00 -6.75 17.84
CA TRP A 293 -4.87 -7.48 16.93
C TRP A 293 -5.64 -6.63 15.90
N PRO A 294 -6.04 -5.36 16.14
CA PRO A 294 -6.69 -4.57 15.09
C PRO A 294 -5.80 -4.46 13.84
N TYR A 295 -4.49 -4.24 14.01
CA TYR A 295 -3.55 -4.17 12.89
C TYR A 295 -3.33 -5.53 12.22
N LEU A 296 -3.49 -6.65 12.96
CA LEU A 296 -3.53 -7.98 12.35
C LEU A 296 -4.71 -8.09 11.38
N VAL A 297 -5.90 -7.65 11.80
CA VAL A 297 -7.10 -7.64 10.93
C VAL A 297 -6.90 -6.75 9.71
N MET A 298 -6.25 -5.58 9.85
CA MET A 298 -5.87 -4.73 8.71
C MET A 298 -4.94 -5.46 7.73
N SER A 299 -4.10 -6.36 8.23
CA SER A 299 -3.12 -7.11 7.43
C SER A 299 -3.71 -8.32 6.72
N LEU A 300 -4.83 -8.88 7.20
CA LEU A 300 -5.38 -10.13 6.67
C LEU A 300 -5.69 -10.09 5.18
N PRO A 301 -6.36 -9.05 4.61
CA PRO A 301 -6.60 -9.00 3.18
C PRO A 301 -5.31 -8.92 2.36
N LEU A 302 -4.29 -8.23 2.86
CA LEU A 302 -3.00 -8.12 2.19
C LEU A 302 -2.28 -9.47 2.15
N ILE A 303 -2.25 -10.17 3.29
CA ILE A 303 -1.69 -11.53 3.38
C ILE A 303 -2.47 -12.48 2.47
N ALA A 304 -3.80 -12.42 2.47
CA ALA A 304 -4.63 -13.29 1.64
C ALA A 304 -4.41 -13.02 0.14
N GLN A 305 -4.45 -11.74 -0.28
CA GLN A 305 -4.18 -11.37 -1.68
C GLN A 305 -2.79 -11.81 -2.13
N LYS A 306 -1.81 -11.75 -1.23
CA LYS A 306 -0.45 -12.16 -1.53
C LYS A 306 -0.34 -13.68 -1.60
N MET A 307 -0.67 -14.39 -0.52
CA MET A 307 -0.38 -15.82 -0.36
C MET A 307 -1.33 -16.74 -1.13
N LEU A 308 -2.57 -16.29 -1.40
CA LEU A 308 -3.53 -17.06 -2.21
C LEU A 308 -3.34 -16.81 -3.72
N HIS A 309 -2.45 -15.91 -4.12
CA HIS A 309 -2.20 -15.67 -5.53
C HIS A 309 -1.53 -16.88 -6.20
N GLN A 310 -1.83 -17.16 -7.46
CA GLN A 310 -1.23 -18.29 -8.20
C GLN A 310 0.21 -18.02 -8.65
N ASP A 311 0.53 -16.76 -8.96
CA ASP A 311 1.90 -16.34 -9.33
C ASP A 311 2.85 -16.27 -8.12
N PRO A 312 3.91 -17.10 -8.08
CA PRO A 312 4.90 -17.10 -7.00
C PRO A 312 5.68 -15.80 -6.85
N ALA A 313 5.83 -14.98 -7.91
CA ALA A 313 6.51 -13.69 -7.83
C ALA A 313 5.85 -12.77 -6.80
N LYS A 314 4.52 -12.89 -6.62
CA LYS A 314 3.76 -12.08 -5.68
C LYS A 314 3.96 -12.50 -4.23
N TRP A 315 4.46 -13.70 -3.94
CA TRP A 315 4.64 -14.21 -2.57
C TRP A 315 5.90 -13.69 -1.89
N GLY A 316 6.91 -13.33 -2.67
CA GLY A 316 8.25 -13.03 -2.16
C GLY A 316 8.39 -11.66 -1.51
N LEU A 317 9.64 -11.32 -1.21
CA LEU A 317 10.01 -10.05 -0.59
C LEU A 317 10.06 -8.89 -1.58
N PHE A 318 10.15 -9.18 -2.87
CA PHE A 318 10.44 -8.22 -3.93
C PHE A 318 9.21 -7.39 -4.34
N ASP A 319 9.51 -6.38 -5.15
CA ASP A 319 8.55 -5.44 -5.73
C ASP A 319 7.71 -4.70 -4.67
N GLN A 320 6.53 -4.22 -5.06
CA GLN A 320 5.62 -3.40 -4.25
C GLN A 320 4.76 -4.21 -3.26
N TYR A 321 4.78 -5.55 -3.33
CA TYR A 321 3.79 -6.41 -2.68
C TYR A 321 3.88 -6.50 -1.14
N SER A 322 4.77 -5.76 -0.51
CA SER A 322 4.90 -5.69 0.95
C SER A 322 4.79 -4.26 1.49
N VAL A 323 4.56 -3.27 0.64
CA VAL A 323 4.69 -1.85 1.02
C VAL A 323 3.61 -1.38 2.00
N GLU A 324 2.42 -1.97 1.97
CA GLU A 324 1.33 -1.65 2.88
C GLU A 324 1.69 -1.97 4.35
N PHE A 325 2.52 -3.00 4.56
CA PHE A 325 3.04 -3.39 5.87
C PHE A 325 4.01 -2.36 6.44
N ALA A 326 4.63 -1.52 5.60
CA ALA A 326 5.54 -0.45 6.05
C ALA A 326 4.84 0.55 6.98
N VAL A 327 3.54 0.76 6.81
CA VAL A 327 2.74 1.62 7.69
C VAL A 327 2.17 0.82 8.85
N ILE A 328 1.62 -0.36 8.57
CA ILE A 328 0.89 -1.15 9.58
C ILE A 328 1.83 -1.62 10.69
N LEU A 329 3.01 -2.16 10.37
CA LEU A 329 3.90 -2.77 11.36
C LEU A 329 4.47 -1.74 12.36
N PRO A 330 5.01 -0.58 11.94
CA PRO A 330 5.45 0.43 12.90
C PRO A 330 4.31 0.96 13.76
N LEU A 331 3.11 1.19 13.19
CA LEU A 331 1.97 1.60 14.00
C LEU A 331 1.57 0.53 15.01
N ALA A 332 1.56 -0.75 14.63
CA ALA A 332 1.27 -1.85 15.53
C ALA A 332 2.28 -1.92 16.69
N ALA A 333 3.59 -1.86 16.37
CA ALA A 333 4.68 -1.96 17.34
C ALA A 333 4.72 -0.76 18.28
N PHE A 334 4.81 0.46 17.76
CA PHE A 334 5.04 1.64 18.58
C PHE A 334 3.81 2.12 19.34
N THR A 335 2.59 1.84 18.84
CA THR A 335 1.38 2.08 19.66
C THR A 335 1.18 1.05 20.76
N TRP A 336 1.80 -0.14 20.64
CA TRP A 336 1.81 -1.14 21.71
C TRP A 336 2.90 -0.85 22.75
N ILE A 337 4.14 -0.56 22.30
CA ILE A 337 5.26 -0.19 23.19
C ILE A 337 4.87 0.99 24.09
N ALA A 338 4.23 2.01 23.53
CA ALA A 338 3.80 3.18 24.30
C ALA A 338 2.69 2.90 25.33
N ARG A 339 2.11 1.69 25.36
CA ARG A 339 1.11 1.26 26.35
C ARG A 339 1.68 0.31 27.40
N MET A 340 2.95 -0.06 27.29
CA MET A 340 3.60 -0.85 28.34
C MET A 340 3.67 -0.01 29.62
N PRO A 341 3.32 -0.59 30.78
CA PRO A 341 3.68 0.02 32.05
C PRO A 341 5.21 0.03 32.16
N ASP A 342 5.74 1.15 32.70
CA ASP A 342 7.18 1.35 32.96
C ASP A 342 7.77 0.29 33.90
#